data_AF-A0A1I4PUI2-F1
#
_entry.id   AF-A0A1I4PUI2-F1
#
_cell.length_a   1.000
_cell.length_b   1.000
_cell.length_c   1.000
_cell.angle_alpha   90.00
_cell.angle_beta   90.00
_cell.angle_gamma   90.00
#
_symmetry.space_group_name_H-M   'P 1'
#
loop_
_entity.id
_entity.type
_entity.pdbx_description
1 polymer ?
#
loop_
_entity_poly.entity_id
_entity_poly.type
_entity_poly.pdbx_seq_one_letter_code
_entity_poly.pdbx_strand_id
1 'polypeptide(L)'
;MLRTVSVLVDARDRAEALVRGHEERLEAVAGQSRRRPRPRVYTEEWDEPLITGMRWMSVLVRIACSDDVFPEPARQPAAKYRIVTPEAVLACRPEVILAS
;
A
#
# COMPACT_ATOMS: atom_id res chain seq x y z
N MET A 1 -5.65 15.80 -1.24
CA MET A 1 -5.30 16.23 0.14
C MET A 1 -4.21 17.29 0.15
N LEU A 2 -2.99 17.03 -0.35
CA LEU A 2 -1.90 18.03 -0.37
C LEU A 2 -2.32 19.38 -0.98
N ARG A 3 -2.89 19.38 -2.20
CA ARG A 3 -3.43 20.59 -2.87
C ARG A 3 -4.53 21.29 -2.07
N THR A 4 -5.33 20.56 -1.32
CA THR A 4 -6.42 21.12 -0.49
C THR A 4 -5.82 21.84 0.71
N VAL A 5 -4.91 21.18 1.43
CA VAL A 5 -4.23 21.74 2.61
C VAL A 5 -3.41 22.97 2.22
N SER A 6 -2.76 22.97 1.07
CA SER A 6 -1.92 24.08 0.62
C SER A 6 -2.68 25.39 0.41
N VAL A 7 -3.98 25.32 0.12
CA VAL A 7 -4.83 26.53 0.05
C VAL A 7 -5.02 27.14 1.44
N LEU A 8 -5.15 26.30 2.47
CA LEU A 8 -5.38 26.75 3.85
C LEU A 8 -4.15 27.37 4.49
N VAL A 9 -2.95 26.98 4.03
CA VAL A 9 -1.67 27.41 4.61
C VAL A 9 -0.84 28.30 3.66
N ASP A 10 -1.45 28.80 2.59
CA ASP A 10 -0.81 29.64 1.56
C ASP A 10 0.51 29.07 1.01
N ALA A 11 0.53 27.77 0.69
CA ALA A 11 1.72 27.04 0.25
C ALA A 11 1.51 26.28 -1.07
N ARG A 12 0.74 26.84 -2.01
CA ARG A 12 0.32 26.17 -3.25
C ARG A 12 1.49 25.68 -4.10
N ASP A 13 2.48 26.54 -4.37
CA ASP A 13 3.62 26.19 -5.23
C ASP A 13 4.45 25.05 -4.65
N ARG A 14 4.65 25.04 -3.32
CA ARG A 14 5.34 23.97 -2.61
C ARG A 14 4.56 22.65 -2.73
N ALA A 15 3.24 22.70 -2.59
CA ALA A 15 2.41 21.51 -2.72
C ALA A 15 2.38 20.96 -4.15
N GLU A 16 2.36 21.81 -5.18
CA GLU A 16 2.45 21.35 -6.57
C GLU A 16 3.79 20.68 -6.85
N ALA A 17 4.90 21.23 -6.33
CA ALA A 17 6.21 20.60 -6.45
C ALA A 17 6.24 19.21 -5.78
N LEU A 18 5.65 19.07 -4.59
CA LEU A 18 5.55 17.79 -3.88
C LEU A 18 4.68 16.79 -4.64
N VAL A 19 3.50 17.21 -5.12
CA VAL A 19 2.60 16.31 -5.84
C VAL A 19 3.25 15.81 -7.12
N ARG A 20 3.85 16.70 -7.92
CA ARG A 20 4.57 16.31 -9.13
C ARG A 20 5.70 15.33 -8.82
N GLY A 21 6.51 15.61 -7.80
CA GLY A 21 7.60 14.70 -7.41
C GLY A 21 7.12 13.32 -6.95
N HIS A 22 5.97 13.25 -6.25
CA HIS A 22 5.36 11.97 -5.88
C HIS A 22 4.80 11.22 -7.09
N GLU A 23 4.10 11.90 -8.00
CA GLU A 23 3.57 11.30 -9.24
C GLU A 23 4.70 10.74 -10.12
N GLU A 24 5.77 11.54 -10.33
CA GLU A 24 6.96 11.12 -11.08
C GLU A 24 7.64 9.89 -10.46
N ARG A 25 7.78 9.88 -9.12
CA ARG A 25 8.38 8.73 -8.42
C ARG A 25 7.52 7.47 -8.56
N LEU A 26 6.20 7.58 -8.42
CA LEU A 26 5.30 6.44 -8.56
C LEU A 26 5.36 5.86 -9.98
N GLU A 27 5.38 6.70 -11.02
CA GLU A 27 5.52 6.22 -12.41
C GLU A 27 6.90 5.60 -12.65
N ALA A 28 7.96 6.18 -12.10
CA ALA A 28 9.30 5.61 -12.22
C ALA A 28 9.39 4.21 -11.59
N VAL A 29 8.82 4.03 -10.39
CA VAL A 29 8.76 2.70 -9.73
C VAL A 29 7.90 1.73 -10.55
N ALA A 30 6.74 2.16 -11.04
CA ALA A 30 5.89 1.33 -11.89
C ALA A 30 6.64 0.88 -13.14
N GLY A 31 7.29 1.82 -13.84
CA GLY A 31 8.09 1.55 -15.04
C GLY A 31 9.21 0.53 -14.81
N GLN A 32 9.96 0.66 -13.71
CA GLN A 32 11.03 -0.27 -13.34
C GLN A 32 10.51 -1.66 -12.95
N SER A 33 9.29 -1.75 -12.46
CA SER A 33 8.70 -2.98 -11.93
C SER A 33 7.94 -3.78 -12.98
N ARG A 34 7.51 -3.17 -14.09
CA ARG A 34 6.66 -3.79 -15.14
C ARG A 34 7.14 -5.14 -15.67
N ARG A 35 8.46 -5.39 -15.69
CA ARG A 35 9.06 -6.65 -16.19
C ARG A 35 9.50 -7.60 -15.08
N ARG A 36 9.24 -7.27 -13.82
CA ARG A 36 9.59 -8.10 -12.67
C ARG A 36 8.50 -9.15 -12.44
N PRO A 37 8.84 -10.31 -11.85
CA PRO A 37 7.85 -11.25 -11.34
C PRO A 37 6.89 -10.55 -10.36
N ARG A 38 5.68 -11.09 -10.22
CA ARG A 38 4.66 -10.60 -9.29
C ARG A 38 4.62 -11.48 -8.04
N PRO A 39 5.45 -11.23 -7.01
CA PRO A 39 5.43 -12.04 -5.81
C PRO A 39 4.12 -11.81 -5.05
N ARG A 40 3.65 -12.86 -4.36
CA ARG A 40 2.58 -12.74 -3.37
C ARG A 40 3.11 -12.05 -2.12
N VAL A 41 2.56 -10.90 -1.76
CA VAL A 41 3.00 -10.08 -0.63
C VAL A 41 1.91 -10.05 0.43
N TYR A 42 2.28 -10.42 1.66
CA TYR A 42 1.50 -10.13 2.85
C TYR A 42 1.97 -8.81 3.45
N THR A 43 1.03 -7.91 3.73
CA THR A 43 1.30 -6.66 4.44
C THR A 43 0.68 -6.76 5.82
N GLU A 44 1.51 -6.69 6.84
CA GLU A 44 1.11 -6.72 8.24
C GLU A 44 1.05 -5.30 8.76
N GLU A 45 -0.10 -4.94 9.35
CA GLU A 45 -0.27 -3.67 10.05
C GLU A 45 -0.13 -3.83 11.57
N TRP A 46 -0.47 -5.01 12.09
CA TRP A 46 -0.43 -5.32 13.52
C TRP A 46 -0.30 -6.83 13.73
N ASP A 47 0.34 -7.23 14.83
CA ASP A 47 0.68 -8.61 15.17
C ASP A 47 -0.42 -9.34 15.97
N GLU A 48 -0.97 -8.72 17.01
CA GLU A 48 -1.97 -9.33 17.89
C GLU A 48 -3.21 -8.43 18.16
N PRO A 49 -4.39 -8.76 17.60
CA PRO A 49 -4.60 -9.80 16.59
C PRO A 49 -3.90 -9.45 15.27
N LEU A 50 -3.64 -10.45 14.42
CA LEU A 50 -3.05 -10.21 13.10
C LEU A 50 -3.97 -9.35 12.24
N ILE A 51 -3.51 -8.16 11.86
CA ILE A 51 -4.27 -7.22 11.03
C ILE A 51 -3.52 -7.03 9.71
N THR A 52 -4.17 -7.34 8.60
CA THR A 52 -3.60 -7.10 7.26
C THR A 52 -3.69 -5.62 6.87
N GLY A 53 -2.76 -5.16 6.04
CA GLY A 53 -2.63 -3.77 5.64
C GLY A 53 -3.86 -3.13 5.01
N MET A 54 -3.99 -1.81 5.20
CA MET A 54 -4.93 -0.93 4.52
C MET A 54 -4.74 -0.84 3.00
N ARG A 55 -5.80 -0.43 2.31
CA ARG A 55 -5.86 -0.21 0.86
C ARG A 55 -4.67 0.55 0.26
N TRP A 56 -4.15 1.56 0.94
CA TRP A 56 -3.04 2.36 0.40
C TRP A 56 -1.75 1.52 0.30
N MET A 57 -1.50 0.60 1.23
CA MET A 57 -0.39 -0.35 1.13
C MET A 57 -0.59 -1.30 -0.05
N SER A 58 -1.79 -1.85 -0.23
CA SER A 58 -2.12 -2.69 -1.41
C SER A 58 -1.93 -1.96 -2.74
N VAL A 59 -2.17 -0.64 -2.78
CA VAL A 59 -1.90 0.19 -3.97
C VAL A 59 -0.40 0.25 -4.25
N LEU A 60 0.43 0.50 -3.24
CA LEU A 60 1.88 0.57 -3.40
C LEU A 60 2.49 -0.79 -3.79
N VAL A 61 2.03 -1.88 -3.17
CA VAL A 61 2.40 -3.26 -3.51
C VAL A 61 2.13 -3.52 -5.00
N ARG A 62 0.94 -3.14 -5.50
CA ARG A 62 0.61 -3.29 -6.93
C ARG A 62 1.46 -2.41 -7.85
N ILE A 63 1.77 -1.17 -7.44
CA ILE A 63 2.66 -0.27 -8.20
C ILE A 63 4.07 -0.88 -8.32
N ALA A 64 4.55 -1.54 -7.27
CA ALA A 64 5.79 -2.32 -7.29
C ALA A 64 5.65 -3.70 -7.99
N CYS A 65 4.59 -3.89 -8.79
CA CYS A 65 4.26 -5.11 -9.51
C CYS A 65 4.11 -6.36 -8.64
N SER A 66 3.72 -6.24 -7.38
CA SER A 66 3.43 -7.38 -6.51
C SER A 66 1.93 -7.60 -6.33
N ASP A 67 1.55 -8.80 -5.88
CA ASP A 67 0.15 -9.17 -5.63
C ASP A 67 -0.12 -9.26 -4.13
N ASP A 68 -0.98 -8.38 -3.62
CA ASP A 68 -1.45 -8.43 -2.23
C ASP A 68 -2.31 -9.68 -2.03
N VAL A 69 -2.00 -10.47 -1.01
CA VAL A 69 -2.72 -11.72 -0.70
C VAL A 69 -4.09 -11.49 -0.04
N PHE A 70 -4.38 -10.29 0.48
CA PHE A 70 -5.67 -9.93 1.08
C PHE A 70 -6.28 -8.63 0.49
N PRO A 71 -6.57 -8.58 -0.83
CA PRO A 71 -7.00 -7.36 -1.50
C PRO A 71 -8.41 -6.88 -1.10
N GLU A 72 -9.29 -7.78 -0.64
CA GLU A 72 -10.65 -7.44 -0.20
C GLU A 72 -10.68 -6.93 1.24
N PRO A 73 -10.07 -7.61 2.24
CA PRO A 73 -9.94 -7.04 3.58
C PRO A 73 -9.29 -5.66 3.56
N ALA A 74 -8.25 -5.44 2.75
CA ALA A 74 -7.57 -4.15 2.65
C ALA A 74 -8.51 -2.98 2.27
N ARG A 75 -9.65 -3.24 1.62
CA ARG A 75 -10.66 -2.21 1.29
C ARG A 75 -11.49 -1.75 2.48
N GLN A 76 -11.45 -2.49 3.59
CA GLN A 76 -12.23 -2.18 4.79
C GLN A 76 -11.60 -1.02 5.57
N PRO A 77 -12.39 0.00 5.95
CA PRO A 77 -11.85 1.19 6.62
C PRO A 77 -11.43 0.91 8.08
N ALA A 78 -12.14 0.02 8.78
CA ALA A 78 -11.86 -0.26 10.19
C ALA A 78 -11.01 -1.52 10.36
N ALA A 79 -10.00 -1.44 11.24
CA ALA A 79 -9.03 -2.51 11.49
C ALA A 79 -9.67 -3.84 11.90
N LYS A 80 -10.78 -3.81 12.65
CA LYS A 80 -11.53 -5.01 13.07
C LYS A 80 -12.03 -5.87 11.90
N TYR A 81 -12.23 -5.29 10.72
CA TYR A 81 -12.65 -6.01 9.51
C TYR A 81 -11.48 -6.49 8.65
N ARG A 82 -10.25 -6.28 9.14
CA ARG A 82 -8.97 -6.66 8.50
C ARG A 82 -8.19 -7.67 9.32
N ILE A 83 -8.80 -8.19 10.39
CA ILE A 83 -8.23 -9.26 11.18
C ILE A 83 -8.19 -10.53 10.34
N VAL A 84 -7.02 -11.16 10.23
CA VAL A 84 -6.79 -12.43 9.54
C VAL A 84 -6.23 -13.45 10.54
N THR A 85 -6.36 -14.75 10.23
CA THR A 85 -5.73 -15.78 11.07
C THR A 85 -4.36 -16.17 10.50
N PRO A 86 -3.44 -16.69 11.33
CA PRO A 86 -2.16 -17.23 10.84
C PRO A 86 -2.35 -18.29 9.75
N GLU A 87 -3.37 -19.14 9.86
CA GLU A 87 -3.69 -20.18 8.87
C GLU A 87 -4.11 -19.58 7.53
N ALA A 88 -4.87 -18.48 7.55
CA ALA A 88 -5.24 -17.77 6.34
C ALA A 88 -4.00 -17.18 5.64
N VAL A 89 -3.06 -16.60 6.41
CA VAL A 89 -1.79 -16.08 5.86
C VAL A 89 -0.97 -17.22 5.25
N LEU A 90 -0.82 -18.34 5.96
CA LEU A 90 -0.09 -19.51 5.48
C LEU A 90 -0.71 -20.10 4.19
N ALA A 91 -2.05 -20.17 4.12
CA ALA A 91 -2.76 -20.67 2.95
C ALA A 91 -2.49 -19.83 1.68
N CYS A 92 -2.27 -18.52 1.84
CA CYS A 92 -1.90 -17.63 0.74
C CYS A 92 -0.46 -17.82 0.25
N ARG A 93 0.39 -18.51 1.01
CA ARG A 93 1.81 -18.76 0.70
C ARG A 93 2.54 -17.48 0.25
N PRO A 94 2.57 -16.42 1.07
CA PRO A 94 3.28 -15.20 0.71
C PRO A 94 4.76 -15.49 0.45
N GLU A 95 5.31 -14.87 -0.58
CA GLU A 95 6.72 -14.92 -0.94
C GLU A 95 7.51 -13.82 -0.21
N VAL A 96 6.82 -12.74 0.17
CA VAL A 96 7.35 -11.62 0.92
C VAL A 96 6.35 -11.23 2.00
N ILE A 97 6.87 -10.95 3.20
CA ILE A 97 6.12 -10.35 4.30
C ILE A 97 6.71 -8.97 4.56
N LEU A 98 5.87 -7.94 4.53
CA LEU A 98 6.20 -6.58 4.92
C LEU A 98 5.48 -6.29 6.23
N ALA A 99 6.23 -6.15 7.31
CA ALA A 99 5.73 -5.85 8.65
C ALA A 99 6.34 -4.54 9.17
N SER A 100 5.64 -3.87 10.08
CA SER A 100 6.06 -2.63 10.74
C SER A 100 6.03 -2.75 12.25
#